data_AF-A0A7T3ZZ98-F1
#
_entry.id   AF-A0A7T3ZZ98-F1
#
_cell.length_a   1.000
_cell.length_b   1.000
_cell.length_c   1.000
_cell.angle_alpha   90.00
_cell.angle_beta   90.00
_cell.angle_gamma   90.00
#
_symmetry.space_group_name_H-M   'P 1'
#
loop_
_entity.id
_entity.type
_entity.pdbx_description
1 polymer ?
#
loop_
_entity_poly.entity_id
_entity_poly.type
_entity_poly.pdbx_seq_one_letter_code
_entity_poly.pdbx_strand_id
1 'polypeptide(L)'
;MRHVVVIGTGIAGLTTALRLAGTQAVTLVTKDRLGDSNTTLAQGGIAGVLSPDDSVAAHIADTLAAGAGLGDPEAVRVLCTEGPDRIRELAETGVRFDRRGGAAADPLDPDHWERGMEGAHSAARIYHSGGDATGRAIIDALVAAVRAEAAAGRITVRTETMLIDLVTEPRGKTCDPAAAAGAPAVTGVRVRGRDGVVERIAAAAVVLATGGAGQLFAHTTNPPAATGDGLAAAIRVGAAVSDLEFVQFHPTAFAGSGFLVSEAVRGAGALLLDARGRRIMPAIDPRAELAPRSVVALALHRTMAEQNGLPCHLDARAIPDVDARFPSIAAHLSIHGLSLADDLIPVTPAAHYVMGGITTDLEGRTSIEGLFAVGEAACTGVHGANRLASNSLLEGAVFGARAADAIAADLDGATTGTATASDIAAASDAATATDSAAASGPSVGETTTAAAHAVRPSPLSRTVLQALTWEHLGLERTAAGLTELLDRLGAGPNDHPGWGAGDDLRPGDDAPLERHDIETANLALIARTMAERALARPESVGAHVRTDAPHRPDATRAEADTSAGTPVTTRPGGRTTLFPHTEEAASC
;
A
#
# COMPACT_ATOMS: atom_id res chain seq x y z
N MET A 1 4.24 32.16 -0.58
CA MET A 1 4.30 30.75 -0.17
C MET A 1 3.13 30.47 0.73
N ARG A 2 2.27 29.52 0.35
CA ARG A 2 1.23 29.00 1.23
C ARG A 2 1.83 27.90 2.09
N HIS A 3 1.18 27.62 3.22
CA HIS A 3 1.67 26.63 4.18
C HIS A 3 1.12 25.25 3.85
N VAL A 4 2.00 24.26 3.71
CA VAL A 4 1.67 22.86 3.47
C VAL A 4 2.16 22.03 4.66
N VAL A 5 1.32 21.12 5.14
CA VAL A 5 1.69 20.16 6.18
C VAL A 5 1.80 18.76 5.55
N VAL A 6 2.95 18.13 5.70
CA VAL A 6 3.20 16.74 5.28
C VAL A 6 3.31 15.87 6.53
N ILE A 7 2.45 14.86 6.65
CA ILE A 7 2.44 13.93 7.78
C ILE A 7 3.05 12.59 7.35
N GLY A 8 4.21 12.25 7.91
CA GLY A 8 4.94 11.02 7.64
C GLY A 8 6.27 11.26 6.94
N THR A 9 7.29 10.49 7.33
CA THR A 9 8.68 10.66 6.87
C THR A 9 9.26 9.40 6.22
N GLY A 10 8.39 8.59 5.61
CA GLY A 10 8.82 7.59 4.63
C GLY A 10 9.20 8.25 3.29
N ILE A 11 9.57 7.43 2.29
CA ILE A 11 9.99 7.90 0.97
C ILE A 11 8.99 8.88 0.34
N ALA A 12 7.69 8.61 0.45
CA ALA A 12 6.65 9.45 -0.14
C ALA A 12 6.62 10.85 0.47
N GLY A 13 6.51 10.94 1.80
CA GLY A 13 6.45 12.22 2.50
C GLY A 13 7.74 13.03 2.39
N LEU A 14 8.91 12.37 2.44
CA LEU A 14 10.19 13.05 2.25
C LEU A 14 10.34 13.58 0.81
N THR A 15 9.95 12.80 -0.20
CA THR A 15 9.97 13.23 -1.61
C THR A 15 9.05 14.43 -1.82
N THR A 16 7.81 14.37 -1.30
CA THR A 16 6.86 15.49 -1.40
C THR A 16 7.40 16.75 -0.71
N ALA A 17 7.93 16.62 0.51
CA ALA A 17 8.43 17.76 1.28
C ALA A 17 9.65 18.43 0.61
N LEU A 18 10.59 17.63 0.08
CA LEU A 18 11.75 18.15 -0.65
C LEU A 18 11.35 18.87 -1.93
N ARG A 19 10.40 18.31 -2.67
CA ARG A 19 9.95 18.90 -3.95
C ARG A 19 9.13 20.19 -3.77
N LEU A 20 8.43 20.32 -2.64
CA LEU A 20 7.76 21.57 -2.23
C LEU A 20 8.73 22.59 -1.61
N ALA A 21 9.94 22.18 -1.23
CA ALA A 21 10.89 23.08 -0.60
C ALA A 21 11.33 24.17 -1.59
N GLY A 22 11.18 25.44 -1.18
CA GLY A 22 11.52 26.59 -2.02
C GLY A 22 10.39 27.13 -2.87
N THR A 23 9.29 26.39 -3.03
CA THR A 23 8.04 26.90 -3.66
C THR A 23 6.96 27.17 -2.61
N GLN A 24 6.89 26.37 -1.55
CA GLN A 24 5.93 26.51 -0.46
C GLN A 24 6.61 26.50 0.92
N ALA A 25 5.88 26.95 1.95
CA ALA A 25 6.32 26.81 3.33
C ALA A 25 5.89 25.43 3.82
N VAL A 26 6.83 24.57 4.22
CA VAL A 26 6.54 23.16 4.54
C VAL A 26 6.74 22.88 6.03
N THR A 27 5.74 22.28 6.68
CA THR A 27 5.92 21.59 7.97
C THR A 27 5.85 20.09 7.75
N LEU A 28 6.94 19.39 8.06
CA LEU A 28 7.04 17.93 8.00
C LEU A 28 6.89 17.36 9.42
N VAL A 29 5.87 16.54 9.62
CA VAL A 29 5.52 15.94 10.91
C VAL A 29 5.80 14.44 10.90
N THR A 30 6.41 13.92 11.95
CA THR A 30 6.58 12.48 12.15
C THR A 30 6.29 12.07 13.58
N LYS A 31 5.61 10.92 13.72
CA LYS A 31 5.18 10.37 14.99
C LYS A 31 6.34 10.02 15.91
N ASP A 32 7.45 9.57 15.33
CA ASP A 32 8.64 9.13 16.05
C ASP A 32 9.86 9.95 15.58
N ARG A 33 10.99 9.31 15.26
CA ARG A 33 12.17 10.03 14.77
C ARG A 33 12.04 10.30 13.27
N LEU A 34 12.78 11.30 12.80
CA LEU A 34 12.86 11.61 11.37
C LEU A 34 13.45 10.41 10.61
N GLY A 35 12.68 9.86 9.67
CA GLY A 35 13.05 8.69 8.87
C GLY A 35 12.57 7.34 9.43
N ASP A 36 12.09 7.27 10.68
CA ASP A 36 11.55 6.02 11.22
C ASP A 36 10.25 5.67 10.46
N SER A 37 10.30 4.62 9.64
CA SER A 37 9.23 4.27 8.70
C SER A 37 9.39 2.84 8.15
N ASN A 38 8.33 2.31 7.52
CA ASN A 38 8.40 1.09 6.70
C ASN A 38 9.51 1.18 5.63
N THR A 39 9.72 2.37 5.06
CA THR A 39 10.75 2.60 4.04
C THR A 39 12.14 2.21 4.56
N THR A 40 12.51 2.59 5.79
CA THR A 40 13.84 2.29 6.37
C THR A 40 14.11 0.80 6.48
N LEU A 41 13.07 -0.01 6.65
CA LEU A 41 13.16 -1.46 6.82
C LEU A 41 13.14 -2.23 5.50
N ALA A 42 12.98 -1.56 4.36
CA ALA A 42 12.93 -2.22 3.06
C ALA A 42 14.29 -2.79 2.68
N GLN A 43 14.34 -4.10 2.43
CA GLN A 43 15.56 -4.83 2.11
C GLN A 43 15.77 -4.98 0.59
N GLY A 44 14.78 -5.56 -0.10
CA GLY A 44 14.86 -6.03 -1.49
C GLY A 44 15.38 -4.99 -2.48
N GLY A 45 14.62 -3.92 -2.70
CA GLY A 45 15.07 -2.80 -3.53
C GLY A 45 13.93 -1.97 -4.10
N ILE A 46 14.25 -1.18 -5.12
CA ILE A 46 13.30 -0.36 -5.87
C ILE A 46 13.26 -0.82 -7.33
N ALA A 47 12.07 -1.16 -7.82
CA ALA A 47 11.89 -1.63 -9.20
C ALA A 47 11.92 -0.46 -10.19
N GLY A 48 12.58 -0.60 -11.34
CA GLY A 48 12.49 0.37 -12.43
C GLY A 48 13.28 -0.04 -13.68
N VAL A 49 12.96 0.58 -14.81
CA VAL A 49 13.56 0.23 -16.12
C VAL A 49 14.51 1.33 -16.57
N LEU A 50 15.80 1.17 -16.25
CA LEU A 50 16.86 2.10 -16.69
C LEU A 50 17.79 1.46 -17.73
N SER A 51 17.83 0.13 -17.82
CA SER A 51 18.71 -0.61 -18.72
C SER A 51 18.00 -0.95 -20.05
N PRO A 52 18.71 -0.97 -21.19
CA PRO A 52 18.10 -1.23 -22.50
C PRO A 52 17.72 -2.71 -22.73
N ASP A 53 18.09 -3.63 -21.84
CA ASP A 53 17.75 -5.06 -21.91
C ASP A 53 16.39 -5.41 -21.28
N ASP A 54 15.64 -4.39 -20.85
CA ASP A 54 14.30 -4.48 -20.29
C ASP A 54 13.42 -3.35 -20.86
N SER A 55 12.10 -3.39 -20.63
CA SER A 55 11.16 -2.39 -21.14
C SER A 55 10.12 -2.00 -20.11
N VAL A 56 9.68 -0.74 -20.18
CA VAL A 56 8.56 -0.21 -19.38
C VAL A 56 7.29 -1.03 -19.64
N ALA A 57 7.06 -1.47 -20.88
CA ALA A 57 5.92 -2.31 -21.22
C ALA A 57 5.93 -3.66 -20.46
N ALA A 58 7.11 -4.28 -20.30
CA ALA A 58 7.25 -5.48 -19.49
C ALA A 58 6.97 -5.20 -18.00
N HIS A 59 7.45 -4.07 -17.45
CA HIS A 59 7.15 -3.69 -16.07
C HIS A 59 5.65 -3.48 -15.83
N ILE A 60 4.97 -2.84 -16.78
CA ILE A 60 3.51 -2.65 -16.75
C ILE A 60 2.80 -4.01 -16.76
N ALA A 61 3.19 -4.91 -17.67
CA ALA A 61 2.62 -6.24 -17.77
C ALA A 61 2.80 -7.05 -16.47
N ASP A 62 4.00 -7.06 -15.89
CA ASP A 62 4.29 -7.73 -14.61
C ASP A 62 3.42 -7.15 -13.48
N THR A 63 3.29 -5.82 -13.43
CA THR A 63 2.53 -5.12 -12.38
C THR A 63 1.03 -5.42 -12.48
N LEU A 64 0.46 -5.35 -13.68
CA LEU A 64 -0.96 -5.68 -13.92
C LEU A 64 -1.26 -7.16 -13.64
N ALA A 65 -0.37 -8.06 -14.05
CA ALA A 65 -0.51 -9.48 -13.77
C ALA A 65 -0.45 -9.77 -12.27
N ALA A 66 0.49 -9.14 -11.55
CA ALA A 66 0.60 -9.26 -10.09
C ALA A 66 -0.63 -8.73 -9.35
N GLY A 67 -1.25 -7.66 -9.85
CA GLY A 67 -2.46 -7.05 -9.31
C GLY A 67 -3.76 -7.86 -9.50
N ALA A 68 -3.65 -9.05 -10.09
CA ALA A 68 -4.74 -10.00 -10.32
C ALA A 68 -5.95 -9.38 -11.06
N GLY A 69 -5.67 -8.52 -12.05
CA GLY A 69 -6.68 -7.91 -12.91
C GLY A 69 -7.44 -6.73 -12.30
N LEU A 70 -7.11 -6.31 -11.07
CA LEU A 70 -7.74 -5.16 -10.40
C LEU A 70 -6.83 -3.92 -10.33
N GLY A 71 -5.63 -3.97 -10.92
CA GLY A 71 -4.77 -2.79 -11.03
C GLY A 71 -5.29 -1.82 -12.10
N ASP A 72 -5.29 -0.52 -11.81
CA ASP A 72 -5.63 0.54 -12.78
C ASP A 72 -4.51 0.64 -13.83
N PRO A 73 -4.78 0.35 -15.12
CA PRO A 73 -3.78 0.41 -16.18
C PRO A 73 -3.10 1.77 -16.31
N GLU A 74 -3.81 2.86 -16.06
CA GLU A 74 -3.26 4.21 -16.18
C GLU A 74 -2.35 4.54 -15.00
N ALA A 75 -2.74 4.19 -13.78
CA ALA A 75 -1.90 4.35 -12.60
C ALA A 75 -0.60 3.53 -12.71
N VAL A 76 -0.71 2.28 -13.20
CA VAL A 76 0.46 1.42 -13.46
C VAL A 76 1.35 1.99 -14.55
N ARG A 77 0.77 2.53 -15.64
CA ARG A 77 1.53 3.18 -16.70
C ARG A 77 2.32 4.38 -16.18
N VAL A 78 1.69 5.23 -15.37
CA VAL A 78 2.35 6.38 -14.71
C VAL A 78 3.51 5.89 -13.86
N LEU A 79 3.27 4.94 -12.96
CA LEU A 79 4.29 4.36 -12.09
C LEU A 79 5.52 3.88 -12.88
N CYS A 80 5.30 3.03 -13.88
CA CYS A 80 6.40 2.39 -14.62
C CYS A 80 7.11 3.34 -15.59
N THR A 81 6.40 4.33 -16.14
CA THR A 81 7.00 5.29 -17.11
C THR A 81 7.80 6.38 -16.41
N GLU A 82 7.32 6.89 -15.27
CA GLU A 82 8.01 7.95 -14.51
C GLU A 82 9.05 7.39 -13.54
N GLY A 83 8.95 6.10 -13.21
CA GLY A 83 9.81 5.46 -12.24
C GLY A 83 11.32 5.57 -12.49
N PRO A 84 11.82 5.40 -13.74
CA PRO A 84 13.24 5.58 -14.06
C PRO A 84 13.80 6.93 -13.63
N ASP A 85 13.05 8.01 -13.83
CA ASP A 85 13.49 9.35 -13.46
C ASP A 85 13.52 9.54 -11.95
N ARG A 86 12.51 9.02 -11.23
CA ARG A 86 12.50 9.03 -9.77
C ARG A 86 13.70 8.29 -9.16
N ILE A 87 14.14 7.19 -9.77
CA ILE A 87 15.32 6.44 -9.31
C ILE A 87 16.60 7.26 -9.54
N ARG A 88 16.73 7.96 -10.68
CA ARG A 88 17.86 8.87 -10.94
C ARG A 88 17.90 10.01 -9.93
N GLU A 89 16.77 10.64 -9.66
CA GLU A 89 16.64 11.70 -8.66
C GLU A 89 17.05 11.23 -7.25
N LEU A 90 16.72 9.99 -6.86
CA LEU A 90 17.19 9.41 -5.61
C LEU A 90 18.72 9.27 -5.59
N ALA A 91 19.34 8.80 -6.68
CA ALA A 91 20.79 8.70 -6.79
C ALA A 91 21.47 10.08 -6.70
N GLU A 92 20.93 11.07 -7.41
CA GLU A 92 21.36 12.48 -7.37
C GLU A 92 21.25 13.06 -5.95
N THR A 93 20.17 12.73 -5.23
CA THR A 93 19.96 13.16 -3.84
C THR A 93 20.98 12.55 -2.87
N GLY A 94 21.60 11.43 -3.22
CA GLY A 94 22.65 10.81 -2.42
C GLY A 94 22.56 9.30 -2.26
N VAL A 95 21.53 8.65 -2.81
CA VAL A 95 21.43 7.19 -2.78
C VAL A 95 22.58 6.58 -3.58
N ARG A 96 23.16 5.50 -3.07
CA ARG A 96 24.29 4.79 -3.71
C ARG A 96 23.86 3.36 -3.96
N PHE A 97 23.36 3.09 -5.16
CA PHE A 97 23.05 1.74 -5.58
C PHE A 97 24.33 0.90 -5.70
N ASP A 98 24.21 -0.40 -5.46
CA ASP A 98 25.32 -1.35 -5.61
C ASP A 98 25.76 -1.41 -7.07
N ARG A 99 27.05 -1.59 -7.32
CA ARG A 99 27.67 -1.38 -8.64
C ARG A 99 28.56 -2.52 -9.07
N ARG A 100 28.40 -2.92 -10.33
CA ARG A 100 29.32 -3.80 -11.05
C ARG A 100 30.62 -3.02 -11.30
N GLY A 101 31.77 -3.60 -10.96
CA GLY A 101 33.08 -2.93 -11.09
C GLY A 101 33.50 -2.10 -9.87
N GLY A 102 32.70 -2.09 -8.79
CA GLY A 102 33.08 -1.51 -7.50
C GLY A 102 33.17 0.01 -7.49
N ALA A 103 34.05 0.56 -6.64
CA ALA A 103 34.11 1.99 -6.35
C ALA A 103 34.57 2.88 -7.51
N ALA A 104 35.16 2.32 -8.56
CA ALA A 104 35.70 3.06 -9.71
C ALA A 104 34.63 3.49 -10.73
N ALA A 105 33.46 2.85 -10.74
CA ALA A 105 32.34 3.24 -11.61
C ALA A 105 31.71 4.57 -11.14
N ASP A 106 31.10 5.32 -12.05
CA ASP A 106 30.34 6.53 -11.69
C ASP A 106 29.13 6.14 -10.81
N PRO A 107 28.94 6.71 -9.62
CA PRO A 107 27.78 6.43 -8.78
C PRO A 107 26.43 6.84 -9.40
N LEU A 108 26.43 7.74 -10.38
CA LEU A 108 25.23 8.24 -11.05
C LEU A 108 24.94 7.56 -12.39
N ASP A 109 25.80 6.67 -12.86
CA ASP A 109 25.61 5.95 -14.11
C ASP A 109 24.82 4.64 -13.87
N PRO A 110 23.55 4.56 -14.32
CA PRO A 110 22.71 3.40 -14.09
C PRO A 110 23.16 2.16 -14.85
N ASP A 111 23.98 2.28 -15.88
CA ASP A 111 24.51 1.12 -16.63
C ASP A 111 25.43 0.24 -15.76
N HIS A 112 26.01 0.83 -14.72
CA HIS A 112 26.87 0.13 -13.77
C HIS A 112 26.13 -0.39 -12.54
N TRP A 113 24.85 -0.07 -12.35
CA TRP A 113 24.11 -0.49 -11.17
C TRP A 113 23.73 -1.98 -11.23
N GLU A 114 23.83 -2.65 -10.09
CA GLU A 114 23.38 -4.02 -9.92
C GLU A 114 21.85 -4.09 -9.85
N ARG A 115 21.32 -5.21 -10.35
CA ARG A 115 19.89 -5.48 -10.47
C ARG A 115 19.59 -6.88 -9.96
N GLY A 116 18.64 -6.96 -9.04
CA GLY A 116 18.06 -8.21 -8.54
C GLY A 116 16.74 -8.56 -9.24
N MET A 117 16.20 -9.71 -8.84
CA MET A 117 14.90 -10.23 -9.28
C MET A 117 14.14 -10.78 -8.07
N GLU A 118 12.84 -10.47 -8.00
CA GLU A 118 11.92 -10.94 -6.96
C GLU A 118 10.71 -11.62 -7.63
N GLY A 119 9.81 -12.20 -6.85
CA GLY A 119 8.64 -12.93 -7.37
C GLY A 119 7.77 -12.08 -8.30
N ALA A 120 7.19 -12.75 -9.30
CA ALA A 120 6.33 -12.19 -10.34
C ALA A 120 6.95 -11.14 -11.30
N HIS A 121 8.25 -10.84 -11.21
CA HIS A 121 8.96 -10.09 -12.26
C HIS A 121 9.33 -10.99 -13.44
N SER A 122 9.36 -10.45 -14.65
CA SER A 122 9.86 -11.12 -15.86
C SER A 122 11.31 -10.76 -16.22
N ALA A 123 11.87 -9.72 -15.58
CA ALA A 123 13.24 -9.27 -15.80
C ALA A 123 13.91 -8.78 -14.49
N ALA A 124 15.24 -8.77 -14.46
CA ALA A 124 16.00 -8.19 -13.36
C ALA A 124 15.98 -6.66 -13.45
N ARG A 125 15.12 -6.03 -12.63
CA ARG A 125 14.84 -4.59 -12.64
C ARG A 125 14.86 -3.92 -11.27
N ILE A 126 15.35 -4.63 -10.25
CA ILE A 126 15.28 -4.18 -8.85
C ILE A 126 16.66 -3.69 -8.43
N TYR A 127 16.81 -2.38 -8.28
CA TYR A 127 18.05 -1.77 -7.80
C TYR A 127 18.10 -1.82 -6.28
N HIS A 128 19.25 -2.21 -5.74
CA HIS A 128 19.48 -2.35 -4.31
C HIS A 128 20.73 -1.58 -3.87
N SER A 129 20.85 -1.37 -2.56
CA SER A 129 21.98 -0.67 -1.94
C SER A 129 22.39 -1.36 -0.65
N GLY A 130 23.69 -1.58 -0.47
CA GLY A 130 24.25 -2.25 0.69
C GLY A 130 23.85 -3.72 0.79
N GLY A 131 23.63 -4.38 -0.36
CA GLY A 131 23.07 -5.74 -0.45
C GLY A 131 21.57 -5.74 -0.17
N ASP A 132 21.19 -5.72 1.10
CA ASP A 132 19.82 -5.87 1.59
C ASP A 132 19.37 -4.72 2.51
N ALA A 133 19.91 -3.51 2.30
CA ALA A 133 19.64 -2.32 3.12
C ALA A 133 19.11 -1.13 2.31
N THR A 134 18.47 -1.40 1.16
CA THR A 134 18.09 -0.36 0.18
C THR A 134 17.23 0.76 0.78
N GLY A 135 16.24 0.38 1.58
CA GLY A 135 15.35 1.31 2.27
C GLY A 135 16.08 2.26 3.21
N ARG A 136 17.07 1.74 3.94
CA ARG A 136 17.92 2.55 4.83
C ARG A 136 18.75 3.55 4.04
N ALA A 137 19.38 3.14 2.94
CA ALA A 137 20.16 4.02 2.09
C ALA A 137 19.33 5.16 1.50
N ILE A 138 18.09 4.86 1.07
CA ILE A 138 17.14 5.86 0.57
C ILE A 138 16.78 6.87 1.66
N ILE A 139 16.39 6.40 2.84
CA ILE A 139 15.99 7.28 3.94
C ILE A 139 17.16 8.14 4.41
N ASP A 140 18.36 7.58 4.56
CA ASP A 140 19.53 8.34 5.00
C ASP A 140 19.83 9.50 4.03
N ALA A 141 19.75 9.28 2.71
CA ALA A 141 19.93 10.32 1.69
C ALA A 141 18.83 11.40 1.74
N LEU A 142 17.56 11.00 1.77
CA LEU A 142 16.43 11.93 1.81
C LEU A 142 16.39 12.74 3.11
N VAL A 143 16.71 12.11 4.26
CA VAL A 143 16.80 12.80 5.55
C VAL A 143 17.95 13.80 5.56
N ALA A 144 19.10 13.48 4.95
CA ALA A 144 20.19 14.43 4.81
C ALA A 144 19.77 15.66 4.01
N ALA A 145 19.07 15.46 2.88
CA ALA A 145 18.52 16.55 2.09
C ALA A 145 17.51 17.39 2.89
N VAL A 146 16.56 16.76 3.60
CA VAL A 146 15.56 17.47 4.42
C VAL A 146 16.23 18.29 5.52
N ARG A 147 17.30 17.79 6.14
CA ARG A 147 18.07 18.53 7.15
C ARG A 147 18.74 19.76 6.55
N ALA A 148 19.26 19.67 5.33
CA ALA A 148 19.83 20.81 4.62
C ALA A 148 18.77 21.88 4.32
N GLU A 149 17.59 21.46 3.85
CA GLU A 149 16.43 22.34 3.60
C GLU A 149 15.90 22.99 4.89
N ALA A 150 15.91 22.25 6.00
CA ALA A 150 15.53 22.77 7.32
C ALA A 150 16.55 23.80 7.84
N ALA A 151 17.86 23.54 7.67
CA ALA A 151 18.91 24.50 8.01
C ALA A 151 18.81 25.79 7.17
N ALA A 152 18.31 25.68 5.93
CA ALA A 152 18.00 26.81 5.06
C ALA A 152 16.66 27.50 5.38
N GLY A 153 15.90 27.03 6.37
CA GLY A 153 14.62 27.61 6.80
C GLY A 153 13.45 27.33 5.86
N ARG A 154 13.57 26.39 4.92
CA ARG A 154 12.52 26.05 3.94
C ARG A 154 11.58 24.94 4.41
N ILE A 155 12.07 24.05 5.28
CA ILE A 155 11.27 22.99 5.92
C ILE A 155 11.33 23.13 7.44
N THR A 156 10.18 23.12 8.10
CA THR A 156 10.07 22.94 9.55
C THR A 156 9.83 21.48 9.87
N VAL A 157 10.72 20.82 10.61
CA VAL A 157 10.56 19.41 11.01
C VAL A 157 10.02 19.31 12.44
N ARG A 158 8.95 18.52 12.65
CA ARG A 158 8.35 18.20 13.94
C ARG A 158 8.43 16.69 14.18
N THR A 159 9.39 16.26 14.99
CA THR A 159 9.56 14.86 15.42
C THR A 159 8.76 14.57 16.68
N GLU A 160 8.59 13.29 17.02
CA GLU A 160 7.86 12.85 18.22
C GLU A 160 6.46 13.51 18.32
N THR A 161 5.82 13.70 17.17
CA THR A 161 4.57 14.47 17.01
C THR A 161 3.55 13.63 16.24
N MET A 162 2.50 13.19 16.92
CA MET A 162 1.48 12.29 16.38
C MET A 162 0.33 13.09 15.75
N LEU A 163 -0.16 12.67 14.58
CA LEU A 163 -1.43 13.15 14.04
C LEU A 163 -2.59 12.62 14.90
N ILE A 164 -3.43 13.52 15.39
CA ILE A 164 -4.66 13.16 16.11
C ILE A 164 -5.84 13.14 15.15
N ASP A 165 -6.08 14.25 14.45
CA ASP A 165 -7.14 14.33 13.47
C ASP A 165 -6.93 15.48 12.48
N LEU A 166 -7.72 15.48 11.41
CA LEU A 166 -7.80 16.58 10.46
C LEU A 166 -8.64 17.73 11.04
N VAL A 167 -8.33 18.96 10.62
CA VAL A 167 -9.16 20.12 10.89
C VAL A 167 -9.92 20.48 9.64
N THR A 168 -11.23 20.48 9.75
CA THR A 168 -12.15 20.74 8.66
C THR A 168 -12.90 22.05 8.90
N GLU A 169 -13.18 22.78 7.82
CA GLU A 169 -14.07 23.94 7.83
C GLU A 169 -15.20 23.71 6.82
N PRO A 170 -16.42 24.21 7.09
CA PRO A 170 -17.47 24.22 6.10
C PRO A 170 -16.96 24.88 4.82
N ARG A 171 -17.30 24.31 3.66
CA ARG A 171 -16.99 24.96 2.39
C ARG A 171 -17.51 26.40 2.44
N GLY A 172 -16.65 27.35 2.04
CA GLY A 172 -17.03 28.76 2.00
C GLY A 172 -18.34 28.95 1.22
N LYS A 173 -19.11 30.00 1.52
CA LYS A 173 -20.39 30.29 0.84
C LYS A 173 -20.19 30.32 -0.68
N THR A 174 -20.46 29.19 -1.33
CA THR A 174 -20.56 29.15 -2.78
C THR A 174 -21.96 29.64 -3.13
N CYS A 175 -22.09 30.36 -4.24
CA CYS A 175 -23.40 30.77 -4.76
C CYS A 175 -24.16 29.59 -5.40
N ASP A 176 -23.56 28.39 -5.41
CA ASP A 176 -24.11 27.18 -6.01
C ASP A 176 -24.64 26.24 -4.92
N PRO A 177 -25.97 26.06 -4.82
CA PRO A 177 -26.60 25.15 -3.87
C PRO A 177 -26.12 23.69 -3.98
N ALA A 178 -25.64 23.24 -5.14
CA ALA A 178 -25.09 21.89 -5.32
C ALA A 178 -23.69 21.76 -4.71
N ALA A 179 -22.88 22.83 -4.75
CA ALA A 179 -21.56 22.87 -4.12
C ALA A 179 -21.60 23.14 -2.61
N ALA A 180 -22.71 23.71 -2.10
CA ALA A 180 -22.97 23.93 -0.68
C ALA A 180 -23.26 22.64 0.12
N ALA A 181 -23.58 21.53 -0.57
CA ALA A 181 -23.73 20.19 0.02
C ALA A 181 -22.42 19.36 0.00
N GLY A 182 -21.30 19.97 -0.41
CA GLY A 182 -20.00 19.29 -0.51
C GLY A 182 -19.40 18.94 0.86
N ALA A 183 -18.56 17.89 0.87
CA ALA A 183 -17.75 17.53 2.03
C ALA A 183 -16.92 18.73 2.51
N PRO A 184 -16.65 18.85 3.83
CA PRO A 184 -15.91 19.99 4.36
C PRO A 184 -14.48 20.00 3.83
N ALA A 185 -13.86 21.18 3.73
CA ALA A 185 -12.48 21.31 3.29
C ALA A 185 -11.52 21.12 4.47
N VAL A 186 -10.39 20.47 4.24
CA VAL A 186 -9.32 20.35 5.24
C VAL A 186 -8.47 21.62 5.24
N THR A 187 -8.39 22.28 6.40
CA THR A 187 -7.65 23.54 6.60
C THR A 187 -6.49 23.41 7.59
N GLY A 188 -6.13 22.18 7.93
CA GLY A 188 -5.02 21.89 8.84
C GLY A 188 -5.15 20.56 9.56
N VAL A 189 -4.36 20.41 10.62
CA VAL A 189 -4.28 19.19 11.44
C VAL A 189 -4.28 19.52 12.93
N ARG A 190 -4.76 18.58 13.73
CA ARG A 190 -4.51 18.51 15.18
C ARG A 190 -3.41 17.48 15.41
N VAL A 191 -2.36 17.88 16.12
CA VAL A 191 -1.22 17.02 16.45
C VAL A 191 -0.97 17.00 17.94
N ARG A 192 -0.39 15.91 18.44
CA ARG A 192 0.03 15.76 19.84
C ARG A 192 1.55 15.63 19.90
N GLY A 193 2.19 16.54 20.61
CA GLY A 193 3.62 16.48 20.88
C GLY A 193 3.98 15.41 21.93
N ARG A 194 5.28 15.21 22.14
CA ARG A 194 5.81 14.33 23.18
C ARG A 194 5.40 14.73 24.60
N ASP A 195 5.24 16.03 24.83
CA ASP A 195 4.78 16.63 26.09
C ASP A 195 3.28 16.37 26.36
N GLY A 196 2.57 15.77 25.40
CA GLY A 196 1.13 15.52 25.50
C GLY A 196 0.27 16.71 25.10
N VAL A 197 0.88 17.84 24.73
CA VAL A 197 0.15 19.03 24.30
C VAL A 197 -0.43 18.79 22.90
N VAL A 198 -1.72 19.11 22.76
CA VAL A 198 -2.42 19.07 21.48
C VAL A 198 -2.40 20.46 20.85
N GLU A 199 -1.86 20.54 19.63
CA GLU A 199 -1.74 21.77 18.86
C GLU A 199 -2.55 21.68 17.56
N ARG A 200 -3.09 22.82 17.11
CA ARG A 200 -3.63 22.97 15.76
C ARG A 200 -2.57 23.61 14.87
N ILE A 201 -2.27 22.96 13.75
CA ILE A 201 -1.45 23.53 12.67
C ILE A 201 -2.38 23.81 11.49
N ALA A 202 -2.62 25.09 11.21
CA ALA A 202 -3.37 25.49 10.02
C ALA A 202 -2.53 25.21 8.76
N ALA A 203 -3.16 24.85 7.64
CA ALA A 203 -2.49 24.58 6.39
C ALA A 203 -3.42 24.88 5.21
N ALA A 204 -2.86 25.33 4.09
CA ALA A 204 -3.58 25.44 2.83
C ALA A 204 -3.73 24.09 2.11
N ALA A 205 -2.85 23.14 2.40
CA ALA A 205 -2.94 21.75 1.97
C ALA A 205 -2.31 20.82 3.02
N VAL A 206 -2.88 19.63 3.19
CA VAL A 206 -2.39 18.57 4.06
C VAL A 206 -2.10 17.33 3.22
N VAL A 207 -0.90 16.75 3.37
CA VAL A 207 -0.50 15.50 2.72
C VAL A 207 -0.38 14.39 3.76
N LEU A 208 -1.17 13.33 3.60
CA LEU A 208 -1.08 12.11 4.39
C LEU A 208 -0.12 11.12 3.71
N ALA A 209 1.08 10.97 4.28
CA ALA A 209 2.12 10.03 3.87
C ALA A 209 2.46 9.07 5.03
N THR A 210 1.44 8.63 5.78
CA THR A 210 1.58 7.99 7.10
C THR A 210 1.97 6.53 7.06
N GLY A 211 2.10 5.92 5.88
CA GLY A 211 2.27 4.48 5.72
C GLY A 211 0.99 3.70 6.00
N GLY A 212 1.10 2.38 6.03
CA GLY A 212 -0.03 1.46 6.24
C GLY A 212 -0.43 1.23 7.70
N ALA A 213 -1.23 0.19 7.89
CA ALA A 213 -1.81 -0.21 9.17
C ALA A 213 -1.35 -1.63 9.61
N GLY A 214 -0.09 -1.97 9.38
CA GLY A 214 0.43 -3.32 9.66
C GLY A 214 0.31 -3.75 11.12
N GLN A 215 0.29 -2.81 12.07
CA GLN A 215 0.07 -3.08 13.51
C GLN A 215 -1.38 -3.47 13.84
N LEU A 216 -2.26 -3.52 12.83
CA LEU A 216 -3.59 -4.10 12.98
C LEU A 216 -3.51 -5.59 13.33
N PHE A 217 -2.52 -6.31 12.81
CA PHE A 217 -2.39 -7.77 12.93
C PHE A 217 -1.40 -8.17 14.03
N ALA A 218 -1.66 -9.31 14.69
CA ALA A 218 -0.77 -9.86 15.71
C ALA A 218 0.63 -10.22 15.19
N HIS A 219 0.75 -10.58 13.92
CA HIS A 219 2.02 -10.90 13.26
C HIS A 219 2.23 -9.96 12.07
N THR A 220 3.27 -9.15 12.15
CA THR A 220 3.56 -8.12 11.14
C THR A 220 5.05 -7.87 11.01
N THR A 221 5.50 -7.50 9.81
CA THR A 221 6.87 -7.03 9.57
C THR A 221 7.00 -5.51 9.72
N ASN A 222 5.89 -4.82 10.00
CA ASN A 222 5.84 -3.37 10.08
C ASN A 222 6.38 -2.88 11.44
N PRO A 223 6.96 -1.67 11.51
CA PRO A 223 7.39 -1.10 12.78
C PRO A 223 6.17 -0.79 13.67
N PRO A 224 6.37 -0.63 14.99
CA PRO A 224 5.30 -0.28 15.94
C PRO A 224 4.51 0.98 15.58
N ALA A 225 5.09 1.89 14.79
CA ALA A 225 4.46 3.13 14.37
C ALA A 225 3.38 2.97 13.28
N ALA A 226 3.31 1.82 12.59
CA ALA A 226 2.41 1.60 11.44
C ALA A 226 0.97 1.28 11.89
N THR A 227 0.32 2.25 12.51
CA THR A 227 -1.03 2.14 13.11
C THR A 227 -2.14 2.75 12.24
N GLY A 228 -1.83 3.19 11.01
CA GLY A 228 -2.82 3.69 10.06
C GLY A 228 -3.48 5.03 10.44
N ASP A 229 -2.86 5.87 11.26
CA ASP A 229 -3.52 7.07 11.81
C ASP A 229 -4.02 8.06 10.74
N GLY A 230 -3.27 8.23 9.64
CA GLY A 230 -3.69 9.08 8.53
C GLY A 230 -4.94 8.52 7.83
N LEU A 231 -4.98 7.21 7.59
CA LEU A 231 -6.16 6.53 7.05
C LEU A 231 -7.37 6.70 7.98
N ALA A 232 -7.19 6.50 9.29
CA ALA A 232 -8.26 6.66 10.27
C ALA A 232 -8.78 8.12 10.33
N ALA A 233 -7.90 9.11 10.26
CA ALA A 233 -8.27 10.52 10.22
C ALA A 233 -9.04 10.87 8.92
N ALA A 234 -8.61 10.33 7.78
CA ALA A 234 -9.31 10.50 6.51
C ALA A 234 -10.71 9.86 6.52
N ILE A 235 -10.85 8.65 7.08
CA ILE A 235 -12.16 7.99 7.26
C ILE A 235 -13.10 8.85 8.12
N ARG A 236 -12.59 9.45 9.22
CA ARG A 236 -13.41 10.28 10.12
C ARG A 236 -13.96 11.55 9.49
N VAL A 237 -13.27 12.13 8.51
CA VAL A 237 -13.77 13.28 7.74
C VAL A 237 -14.59 12.89 6.51
N GLY A 238 -14.81 11.59 6.30
CA GLY A 238 -15.61 11.06 5.18
C GLY A 238 -14.86 11.00 3.85
N ALA A 239 -13.52 10.94 3.86
CA ALA A 239 -12.77 10.70 2.64
C ALA A 239 -13.10 9.32 2.05
N ALA A 240 -13.12 9.23 0.72
CA ALA A 240 -13.27 7.96 0.02
C ALA A 240 -12.08 7.04 0.33
N VAL A 241 -12.39 5.77 0.59
CA VAL A 241 -11.41 4.70 0.79
C VAL A 241 -11.79 3.50 -0.07
N SER A 242 -10.78 2.85 -0.63
CA SER A 242 -10.94 1.70 -1.53
C SER A 242 -10.02 0.57 -1.10
N ASP A 243 -10.38 -0.66 -1.52
CA ASP A 243 -9.48 -1.82 -1.54
C ASP A 243 -8.87 -2.23 -0.20
N LEU A 244 -9.50 -1.81 0.91
CA LEU A 244 -8.99 -2.07 2.26
C LEU A 244 -8.95 -3.56 2.58
N GLU A 245 -9.78 -4.38 1.94
CA GLU A 245 -9.72 -5.83 2.07
C GLU A 245 -8.43 -6.45 1.51
N PHE A 246 -7.65 -5.72 0.71
CA PHE A 246 -6.39 -6.21 0.15
C PHE A 246 -5.21 -5.87 1.07
N VAL A 247 -4.84 -6.86 1.89
CA VAL A 247 -3.63 -6.86 2.71
C VAL A 247 -2.70 -7.96 2.22
N GLN A 248 -1.47 -7.60 1.86
CA GLN A 248 -0.45 -8.56 1.48
C GLN A 248 0.27 -9.07 2.72
N PHE A 249 0.39 -10.39 2.80
CA PHE A 249 1.21 -11.09 3.79
C PHE A 249 2.53 -11.48 3.14
N HIS A 250 3.65 -11.15 3.77
CA HIS A 250 4.95 -11.62 3.33
C HIS A 250 5.15 -13.07 3.79
N PRO A 251 5.58 -13.99 2.92
CA PRO A 251 5.67 -15.41 3.27
C PRO A 251 6.80 -15.74 4.26
N THR A 252 7.89 -14.97 4.23
CA THR A 252 9.15 -15.32 4.93
C THR A 252 9.54 -14.33 6.00
N ALA A 253 8.71 -14.15 7.03
CA ALA A 253 9.14 -13.48 8.26
C ALA A 253 9.83 -14.49 9.19
N PHE A 254 10.95 -14.11 9.80
CA PHE A 254 11.64 -14.93 10.79
C PHE A 254 10.74 -15.20 11.99
N ALA A 255 10.56 -16.48 12.30
CA ALA A 255 9.61 -16.92 13.31
C ALA A 255 9.93 -16.30 14.68
N GLY A 256 8.91 -15.69 15.31
CA GLY A 256 8.99 -15.14 16.67
C GLY A 256 9.46 -13.69 16.80
N SER A 257 10.01 -13.06 15.76
CA SER A 257 10.44 -11.65 15.80
C SER A 257 9.70 -10.75 14.80
N GLY A 258 9.09 -11.33 13.75
CA GLY A 258 8.51 -10.58 12.64
C GLY A 258 9.56 -9.95 11.71
N PHE A 259 10.86 -10.16 11.96
CA PHE A 259 11.93 -9.69 11.09
C PHE A 259 11.78 -10.28 9.69
N LEU A 260 11.81 -9.43 8.67
CA LEU A 260 11.65 -9.85 7.29
C LEU A 260 12.92 -10.56 6.80
N VAL A 261 12.79 -11.77 6.23
CA VAL A 261 13.81 -12.35 5.35
C VAL A 261 13.39 -12.04 3.91
N SER A 262 14.15 -11.16 3.26
CA SER A 262 13.82 -10.60 1.95
C SER A 262 13.43 -11.65 0.92
N GLU A 263 12.44 -11.32 0.09
CA GLU A 263 12.11 -12.09 -1.10
C GLU A 263 13.30 -12.25 -2.07
N ALA A 264 14.25 -11.33 -2.06
CA ALA A 264 15.47 -11.45 -2.85
C ALA A 264 16.27 -12.73 -2.52
N VAL A 265 16.13 -13.28 -1.31
CA VAL A 265 16.76 -14.56 -0.93
C VAL A 265 16.12 -15.74 -1.70
N ARG A 266 14.79 -15.72 -1.90
CA ARG A 266 14.09 -16.66 -2.81
C ARG A 266 14.47 -16.40 -4.26
N GLY A 267 14.54 -15.13 -4.66
CA GLY A 267 15.06 -14.68 -5.96
C GLY A 267 16.46 -15.21 -6.29
N ALA A 268 17.28 -15.37 -5.26
CA ALA A 268 18.63 -15.91 -5.34
C ALA A 268 18.70 -17.46 -5.33
N GLY A 269 17.56 -18.15 -5.21
CA GLY A 269 17.46 -19.61 -5.31
C GLY A 269 17.12 -20.34 -4.01
N ALA A 270 16.75 -19.62 -2.94
CA ALA A 270 16.37 -20.29 -1.69
C ALA A 270 15.08 -21.10 -1.85
N LEU A 271 15.02 -22.24 -1.16
CA LEU A 271 13.90 -23.16 -1.21
C LEU A 271 12.99 -22.99 0.02
N LEU A 272 11.70 -23.32 -0.15
CA LEU A 272 10.75 -23.36 0.95
C LEU A 272 10.41 -24.81 1.31
N LEU A 273 10.69 -25.19 2.55
CA LEU A 273 10.58 -26.55 3.06
C LEU A 273 9.57 -26.64 4.21
N ASP A 274 8.88 -27.78 4.32
CA ASP A 274 8.07 -28.11 5.49
C ASP A 274 8.94 -28.54 6.69
N ALA A 275 8.32 -28.83 7.84
CA ALA A 275 9.05 -29.29 9.03
C ALA A 275 9.74 -30.67 8.87
N ARG A 276 9.48 -31.39 7.77
CA ARG A 276 10.10 -32.68 7.42
C ARG A 276 11.18 -32.53 6.34
N GLY A 277 11.49 -31.31 5.92
CA GLY A 277 12.47 -31.02 4.87
C GLY A 277 11.97 -31.26 3.44
N ARG A 278 10.66 -31.40 3.22
CA ARG A 278 10.08 -31.56 1.88
C ARG A 278 9.83 -30.19 1.26
N ARG A 279 10.19 -30.02 -0.01
CA ARG A 279 9.95 -28.76 -0.75
C ARG A 279 8.45 -28.56 -1.01
N ILE A 280 7.96 -27.37 -0.69
CA ILE A 280 6.52 -27.03 -0.71
C ILE A 280 6.06 -26.60 -2.12
N MET A 281 6.73 -25.59 -2.67
CA MET A 281 6.15 -24.79 -3.76
C MET A 281 5.93 -25.48 -5.11
N PRO A 282 6.78 -26.41 -5.59
CA PRO A 282 6.58 -27.05 -6.90
C PRO A 282 5.27 -27.82 -7.04
N ALA A 283 4.69 -28.27 -5.92
CA ALA A 283 3.40 -28.94 -5.91
C ALA A 283 2.21 -27.97 -5.96
N ILE A 284 2.44 -26.67 -5.74
CA ILE A 284 1.41 -25.63 -5.60
C ILE A 284 1.35 -24.75 -6.84
N ASP A 285 2.49 -24.29 -7.33
CA ASP A 285 2.57 -23.36 -8.47
C ASP A 285 3.79 -23.69 -9.35
N PRO A 286 3.65 -23.68 -10.70
CA PRO A 286 4.76 -23.96 -11.61
C PRO A 286 5.93 -22.96 -11.49
N ARG A 287 5.70 -21.75 -10.98
CA ARG A 287 6.74 -20.75 -10.68
C ARG A 287 7.52 -21.05 -9.40
N ALA A 288 7.08 -22.04 -8.63
CA ALA A 288 7.66 -22.46 -7.36
C ALA A 288 7.86 -21.28 -6.39
N GLU A 289 9.07 -21.07 -5.83
CA GLU A 289 9.36 -20.01 -4.86
C GLU A 289 9.29 -18.58 -5.43
N LEU A 290 9.14 -18.43 -6.75
CA LEU A 290 8.92 -17.14 -7.43
C LEU A 290 7.45 -16.87 -7.78
N ALA A 291 6.52 -17.73 -7.33
CA ALA A 291 5.10 -17.44 -7.40
C ALA A 291 4.76 -16.12 -6.64
N PRO A 292 3.62 -15.46 -6.95
CA PRO A 292 3.19 -14.27 -6.24
C PRO A 292 3.11 -14.48 -4.72
N ARG A 293 3.42 -13.43 -3.94
CA ARG A 293 3.44 -13.50 -2.48
C ARG A 293 2.16 -14.07 -1.87
N SER A 294 0.99 -13.71 -2.40
CA SER A 294 -0.30 -14.24 -1.93
C SER A 294 -0.36 -15.77 -2.01
N VAL A 295 0.15 -16.35 -3.10
CA VAL A 295 0.21 -17.81 -3.30
C VAL A 295 1.19 -18.46 -2.32
N VAL A 296 2.40 -17.92 -2.21
CA VAL A 296 3.45 -18.46 -1.34
C VAL A 296 3.05 -18.37 0.14
N ALA A 297 2.52 -17.22 0.56
CA ALA A 297 2.11 -16.99 1.94
C ALA A 297 0.95 -17.91 2.35
N LEU A 298 -0.03 -18.10 1.45
CA LEU A 298 -1.13 -19.04 1.67
C LEU A 298 -0.65 -20.50 1.72
N ALA A 299 0.28 -20.88 0.85
CA ALA A 299 0.88 -22.22 0.87
C ALA A 299 1.60 -22.49 2.20
N LEU A 300 2.38 -21.52 2.70
CA LEU A 300 3.04 -21.64 3.99
C LEU A 300 2.04 -21.67 5.15
N HIS A 301 1.01 -20.83 5.12
CA HIS A 301 -0.04 -20.82 6.14
C HIS A 301 -0.75 -22.17 6.26
N ARG A 302 -1.18 -22.76 5.14
CA ARG A 302 -1.82 -24.07 5.10
C ARG A 302 -0.86 -25.19 5.51
N THR A 303 0.40 -25.14 5.03
CA THR A 303 1.44 -26.09 5.45
C THR A 303 1.64 -26.06 6.95
N MET A 304 1.74 -24.87 7.55
CA MET A 304 1.87 -24.69 9.01
C MET A 304 0.68 -25.30 9.75
N ALA A 305 -0.56 -25.11 9.26
CA ALA A 305 -1.75 -25.72 9.85
C ALA A 305 -1.67 -27.27 9.84
N GLU A 306 -1.22 -27.87 8.74
CA GLU A 306 -1.03 -29.33 8.62
C GLU A 306 0.05 -29.88 9.57
N GLN A 307 1.00 -29.05 10.00
CA GLN A 307 2.08 -29.40 10.93
C GLN A 307 1.89 -28.78 12.33
N ASN A 308 0.65 -28.58 12.76
CA ASN A 308 0.28 -28.11 14.10
C ASN A 308 0.91 -26.76 14.50
N GLY A 309 1.02 -25.84 13.54
CA GLY A 309 1.55 -24.49 13.75
C GLY A 309 3.08 -24.39 13.79
N LEU A 310 3.81 -25.49 13.60
CA LEU A 310 5.28 -25.41 13.45
C LEU A 310 5.64 -24.52 12.25
N PRO A 311 6.74 -23.73 12.32
CA PRO A 311 7.15 -22.89 11.21
C PRO A 311 7.59 -23.72 9.99
N CYS A 312 7.45 -23.15 8.80
CA CYS A 312 8.14 -23.64 7.62
C CYS A 312 9.61 -23.21 7.66
N HIS A 313 10.43 -23.68 6.72
CA HIS A 313 11.84 -23.31 6.66
C HIS A 313 12.20 -22.71 5.31
N LEU A 314 13.05 -21.69 5.35
CA LEU A 314 13.76 -21.17 4.19
C LEU A 314 15.17 -21.76 4.16
N ASP A 315 15.52 -22.40 3.05
CA ASP A 315 16.82 -23.03 2.83
C ASP A 315 17.62 -22.24 1.81
N ALA A 316 18.60 -21.48 2.29
CA ALA A 316 19.49 -20.65 1.48
C ALA A 316 20.89 -21.24 1.31
N ARG A 317 21.14 -22.45 1.83
CA ARG A 317 22.48 -23.04 1.96
C ARG A 317 23.16 -23.35 0.63
N ALA A 318 22.36 -23.51 -0.43
CA ALA A 318 22.86 -23.72 -1.79
C ALA A 318 23.27 -22.42 -2.51
N ILE A 319 23.02 -21.25 -1.92
CA ILE A 319 23.32 -19.95 -2.51
C ILE A 319 24.79 -19.60 -2.20
N PRO A 320 25.65 -19.41 -3.22
CA PRO A 320 27.02 -18.97 -3.00
C PRO A 320 27.08 -17.59 -2.36
N ASP A 321 28.00 -17.42 -1.40
CA ASP A 321 28.31 -16.16 -0.73
C ASP A 321 27.06 -15.46 -0.15
N VAL A 322 26.08 -16.24 0.33
CA VAL A 322 24.76 -15.74 0.73
C VAL A 322 24.84 -14.66 1.81
N ASP A 323 25.75 -14.79 2.78
CA ASP A 323 25.96 -13.78 3.82
C ASP A 323 26.50 -12.46 3.27
N ALA A 324 27.36 -12.51 2.25
CA ALA A 324 27.90 -11.31 1.62
C ALA A 324 26.84 -10.60 0.75
N ARG A 325 25.91 -11.37 0.18
CA ARG A 325 24.79 -10.84 -0.61
C ARG A 325 23.67 -10.26 0.25
N PHE A 326 23.46 -10.83 1.45
CA PHE A 326 22.41 -10.45 2.39
C PHE A 326 22.97 -10.16 3.79
N PRO A 327 23.86 -9.16 3.92
CA PRO A 327 24.62 -8.93 5.14
C PRO A 327 23.76 -8.53 6.33
N SER A 328 22.69 -7.77 6.12
CA SER A 328 21.80 -7.33 7.20
C SER A 328 20.98 -8.50 7.74
N ILE A 329 20.48 -9.37 6.87
CA ILE A 329 19.78 -10.61 7.25
C ILE A 329 20.73 -11.56 8.00
N ALA A 330 21.93 -11.81 7.47
CA ALA A 330 22.92 -12.67 8.12
C ALA A 330 23.31 -12.14 9.50
N ALA A 331 23.55 -10.82 9.62
CA ALA A 331 23.83 -10.19 10.89
C ALA A 331 22.67 -10.34 11.89
N HIS A 332 21.41 -10.17 11.46
CA HIS A 332 20.24 -10.36 12.31
C HIS A 332 20.14 -11.81 12.82
N LEU A 333 20.26 -12.79 11.92
CA LEU A 333 20.18 -14.22 12.26
C LEU A 333 21.29 -14.64 13.23
N SER A 334 22.49 -14.09 13.08
CA SER A 334 23.63 -14.40 13.96
C SER A 334 23.38 -14.03 15.42
N ILE A 335 22.59 -12.98 15.69
CA ILE A 335 22.19 -12.58 17.05
C ILE A 335 21.33 -13.68 17.72
N HIS A 336 20.62 -14.45 16.90
CA HIS A 336 19.81 -15.59 17.32
C HIS A 336 20.57 -16.93 17.24
N GLY A 337 21.87 -16.91 16.95
CA GLY A 337 22.70 -18.09 16.84
C GLY A 337 22.44 -18.94 15.59
N LEU A 338 21.90 -18.32 14.53
CA LEU A 338 21.63 -18.97 13.24
C LEU A 338 22.57 -18.42 12.14
N SER A 339 23.02 -19.30 11.26
CA SER A 339 23.77 -18.98 10.05
C SER A 339 22.87 -19.10 8.82
N LEU A 340 22.76 -18.04 8.02
CA LEU A 340 22.00 -18.09 6.77
C LEU A 340 22.61 -19.07 5.76
N ALA A 341 23.93 -19.26 5.82
CA ALA A 341 24.69 -20.16 4.96
C ALA A 341 24.59 -21.64 5.36
N ASP A 342 24.36 -21.95 6.65
CA ASP A 342 24.47 -23.32 7.17
C ASP A 342 23.16 -23.90 7.70
N ASP A 343 22.22 -23.05 8.13
CA ASP A 343 21.01 -23.47 8.82
C ASP A 343 19.74 -23.36 7.98
N LEU A 344 18.72 -24.12 8.38
CA LEU A 344 17.35 -23.94 7.90
C LEU A 344 16.69 -22.84 8.72
N ILE A 345 16.32 -21.73 8.07
CA ILE A 345 15.78 -20.56 8.77
C ILE A 345 14.27 -20.72 8.98
N PRO A 346 13.76 -20.74 10.23
CA PRO A 346 12.34 -20.89 10.48
C PRO A 346 11.59 -19.63 10.08
N VAL A 347 10.57 -19.78 9.24
CA VAL A 347 9.80 -18.68 8.66
C VAL A 347 8.29 -18.89 8.77
N THR A 348 7.56 -17.79 8.91
CA THR A 348 6.09 -17.74 8.97
C THR A 348 5.56 -16.57 8.14
N PRO A 349 4.32 -16.66 7.60
CA PRO A 349 3.66 -15.50 7.03
C PRO A 349 3.45 -14.38 8.06
N ALA A 350 3.52 -13.12 7.63
CA ALA A 350 3.22 -11.95 8.46
C ALA A 350 2.60 -10.83 7.63
N ALA A 351 1.71 -10.03 8.21
CA ALA A 351 1.14 -8.86 7.55
C ALA A 351 2.24 -7.88 7.16
N HIS A 352 2.21 -7.38 5.92
CA HIS A 352 3.35 -6.67 5.35
C HIS A 352 2.98 -5.34 4.70
N TYR A 353 1.95 -5.32 3.85
CA TYR A 353 1.57 -4.13 3.08
C TYR A 353 0.06 -4.02 2.96
N VAL A 354 -0.49 -2.82 3.09
CA VAL A 354 -1.91 -2.54 2.77
C VAL A 354 -1.97 -1.97 1.35
N MET A 355 -2.65 -2.66 0.43
CA MET A 355 -2.76 -2.21 -0.96
C MET A 355 -3.83 -1.14 -1.14
N GLY A 356 -4.92 -1.25 -0.40
CA GLY A 356 -5.93 -0.20 -0.31
C GLY A 356 -5.50 0.97 0.56
N GLY A 357 -6.41 1.90 0.77
CA GLY A 357 -6.12 3.14 1.50
C GLY A 357 -7.08 4.26 1.13
N ILE A 358 -6.62 5.49 1.30
CA ILE A 358 -7.36 6.70 0.93
C ILE A 358 -7.37 6.80 -0.60
N THR A 359 -8.55 6.79 -1.21
CA THR A 359 -8.68 6.87 -2.67
C THR A 359 -8.15 8.21 -3.16
N THR A 360 -7.28 8.20 -4.17
CA THR A 360 -6.75 9.41 -4.80
C THR A 360 -6.89 9.38 -6.31
N ASP A 361 -6.83 10.57 -6.92
CA ASP A 361 -6.47 10.69 -8.33
C ASP A 361 -4.97 10.38 -8.54
N LEU A 362 -4.50 10.46 -9.80
CA LEU A 362 -3.10 10.23 -10.18
C LEU A 362 -2.14 11.33 -9.70
N GLU A 363 -2.68 12.38 -9.10
CA GLU A 363 -1.95 13.54 -8.56
C GLU A 363 -2.01 13.58 -7.03
N GLY A 364 -2.58 12.55 -6.39
CA GLY A 364 -2.65 12.41 -4.95
C GLY A 364 -3.78 13.20 -4.28
N ARG A 365 -4.68 13.85 -5.03
CA ARG A 365 -5.86 14.52 -4.44
C ARG A 365 -6.86 13.49 -3.96
N THR A 366 -7.38 13.70 -2.76
CA THR A 366 -8.47 12.87 -2.21
C THR A 366 -9.83 13.42 -2.63
N SER A 367 -10.92 12.73 -2.22
CA SER A 367 -12.27 13.26 -2.35
C SER A 367 -12.57 14.47 -1.46
N ILE A 368 -11.63 14.88 -0.59
CA ILE A 368 -11.76 15.99 0.34
C ILE A 368 -10.82 17.13 -0.09
N GLU A 369 -11.40 18.31 -0.30
CA GLU A 369 -10.65 19.50 -0.70
C GLU A 369 -9.58 19.86 0.34
N GLY A 370 -8.38 20.21 -0.12
CA GLY A 370 -7.23 20.53 0.74
C GLY A 370 -6.52 19.29 1.32
N LEU A 371 -7.00 18.08 1.05
CA LEU A 371 -6.39 16.83 1.51
C LEU A 371 -5.82 16.01 0.36
N PHE A 372 -4.56 15.62 0.52
CA PHE A 372 -3.81 14.74 -0.37
C PHE A 372 -3.37 13.48 0.39
N ALA A 373 -3.16 12.38 -0.33
CA ALA A 373 -2.56 11.16 0.22
C ALA A 373 -1.55 10.56 -0.76
N VAL A 374 -0.45 10.01 -0.25
CA VAL A 374 0.62 9.41 -1.06
C VAL A 374 1.26 8.19 -0.38
N GLY A 375 1.89 7.34 -1.19
CA GLY A 375 2.49 6.08 -0.72
C GLY A 375 1.45 5.11 -0.16
N GLU A 376 1.85 4.23 0.76
CA GLU A 376 0.99 3.18 1.34
C GLU A 376 -0.25 3.72 2.10
N ALA A 377 -0.32 5.01 2.41
CA ALA A 377 -1.55 5.60 2.98
C ALA A 377 -2.66 5.79 1.93
N ALA A 378 -2.30 5.84 0.65
CA ALA A 378 -3.19 6.07 -0.47
C ALA A 378 -3.55 4.75 -1.19
N CYS A 379 -4.69 4.76 -1.87
CA CYS A 379 -5.07 3.79 -2.87
C CYS A 379 -5.05 4.50 -4.23
N THR A 380 -3.92 4.40 -4.92
CA THR A 380 -3.70 4.97 -6.27
C THR A 380 -4.28 4.10 -7.39
N GLY A 381 -4.63 2.84 -7.08
CA GLY A 381 -5.03 1.83 -8.05
C GLY A 381 -3.87 0.98 -8.61
N VAL A 382 -2.61 1.31 -8.33
CA VAL A 382 -1.44 0.60 -8.89
C VAL A 382 -1.41 -0.89 -8.54
N HIS A 383 -1.74 -1.25 -7.30
CA HIS A 383 -1.45 -2.60 -6.77
C HIS A 383 -2.58 -3.61 -7.00
N GLY A 384 -3.80 -3.17 -7.29
CA GLY A 384 -4.97 -4.03 -7.34
C GLY A 384 -5.07 -4.96 -6.12
N ALA A 385 -5.39 -6.23 -6.36
CA ALA A 385 -5.56 -7.21 -5.28
C ALA A 385 -4.25 -7.79 -4.72
N ASN A 386 -3.10 -7.49 -5.33
CA ASN A 386 -1.81 -7.96 -4.85
C ASN A 386 -0.64 -7.15 -5.44
N ARG A 387 0.17 -6.56 -4.56
CA ARG A 387 1.30 -5.70 -4.94
C ARG A 387 2.48 -6.51 -5.52
N LEU A 388 3.03 -6.07 -6.65
CA LEU A 388 4.31 -6.56 -7.17
C LEU A 388 5.46 -6.12 -6.26
N ALA A 389 6.35 -7.05 -5.93
CA ALA A 389 7.52 -6.79 -5.10
C ALA A 389 8.36 -5.62 -5.64
N SER A 390 8.94 -4.82 -4.74
CA SER A 390 9.74 -3.62 -5.04
C SER A 390 9.04 -2.44 -5.75
N ASN A 391 7.72 -2.52 -6.04
CA ASN A 391 6.93 -1.35 -6.51
C ASN A 391 6.50 -0.34 -5.42
N SER A 392 6.42 -0.68 -4.13
CA SER A 392 5.91 0.24 -3.09
C SER A 392 6.82 1.43 -2.82
N LEU A 393 8.15 1.23 -2.86
CA LEU A 393 9.11 2.34 -2.79
C LEU A 393 8.96 3.24 -4.00
N LEU A 394 8.82 2.63 -5.19
CA LEU A 394 8.63 3.36 -6.44
C LEU A 394 7.36 4.21 -6.42
N GLU A 395 6.24 3.64 -5.96
CA GLU A 395 4.97 4.35 -5.83
C GLU A 395 5.12 5.58 -4.92
N GLY A 396 5.75 5.41 -3.76
CA GLY A 396 5.99 6.53 -2.87
C GLY A 396 6.81 7.65 -3.52
N ALA A 397 7.84 7.32 -4.30
CA ALA A 397 8.63 8.33 -5.01
C ALA A 397 7.85 9.01 -6.16
N VAL A 398 7.15 8.23 -7.00
CA VAL A 398 6.39 8.74 -8.15
C VAL A 398 5.23 9.62 -7.70
N PHE A 399 4.32 9.08 -6.88
CA PHE A 399 3.12 9.81 -6.48
C PHE A 399 3.42 10.88 -5.42
N GLY A 400 4.47 10.71 -4.61
CA GLY A 400 4.98 11.77 -3.75
C GLY A 400 5.46 12.99 -4.54
N ALA A 401 6.15 12.77 -5.66
CA ALA A 401 6.57 13.83 -6.56
C ALA A 401 5.35 14.47 -7.26
N ARG A 402 4.44 13.68 -7.85
CA ARG A 402 3.26 14.20 -8.56
C ARG A 402 2.36 15.05 -7.65
N ALA A 403 2.15 14.62 -6.41
CA ALA A 403 1.38 15.40 -5.43
C ALA A 403 2.03 16.74 -5.10
N ALA A 404 3.36 16.82 -5.00
CA ALA A 404 4.03 18.10 -4.79
C ALA A 404 3.79 19.08 -5.95
N ASP A 405 3.84 18.62 -7.19
CA ASP A 405 3.58 19.47 -8.37
C ASP A 405 2.14 19.96 -8.39
N ALA A 406 1.19 19.06 -8.12
CA ALA A 406 -0.23 19.37 -8.05
C ALA A 406 -0.54 20.41 -6.97
N ILE A 407 0.04 20.24 -5.77
CA ILE A 407 -0.09 21.21 -4.67
C ILE A 407 0.48 22.56 -5.07
N ALA A 408 1.67 22.61 -5.69
CA ALA A 408 2.25 23.86 -6.12
C ALA A 408 1.36 24.57 -7.17
N ALA A 409 0.87 23.83 -8.17
CA ALA A 409 -0.02 24.35 -9.19
C ALA A 409 -1.35 24.89 -8.62
N ASP A 410 -2.00 24.14 -7.72
CA ASP A 410 -3.28 24.52 -7.11
C ASP A 410 -3.14 25.79 -6.27
N LEU A 411 -2.07 25.87 -5.47
CA LEU A 411 -1.85 26.97 -4.52
C LEU A 411 -1.37 28.25 -5.22
N ASP A 412 -0.62 28.12 -6.32
CA ASP A 412 -0.15 29.26 -7.11
C ASP A 412 -1.25 29.73 -8.09
N GLY A 413 -2.00 28.83 -8.71
CA GLY A 413 -3.13 29.14 -9.60
C GLY A 413 -4.28 29.88 -8.90
N ALA A 414 -4.49 29.62 -7.61
CA ALA A 414 -5.44 30.35 -6.76
C ALA A 414 -5.04 31.83 -6.53
N THR A 415 -3.89 32.30 -7.02
CA THR A 415 -3.52 33.73 -7.01
C THR A 415 -3.84 34.48 -8.31
N THR A 416 -4.30 33.80 -9.37
CA THR A 416 -4.45 34.41 -10.71
C THR A 416 -5.80 34.23 -11.42
N GLY A 417 -6.84 33.62 -10.83
CA GLY A 417 -8.10 33.39 -11.57
C GLY A 417 -9.37 33.33 -10.73
N THR A 418 -10.19 34.37 -10.86
CA THR A 418 -11.66 34.25 -10.84
C THR A 418 -12.14 33.49 -12.07
N ALA A 419 -13.16 32.62 -11.90
CA ALA A 419 -13.95 31.84 -12.90
C ALA A 419 -13.30 30.53 -13.40
N THR A 420 -13.99 29.40 -13.63
CA THR A 420 -15.41 28.99 -13.55
C THR A 420 -15.45 27.45 -13.54
N ALA A 421 -16.42 26.84 -12.87
CA ALA A 421 -16.63 25.39 -12.85
C ALA A 421 -17.20 24.89 -14.20
N SER A 422 -16.38 24.15 -14.94
CA SER A 422 -16.78 23.10 -15.88
C SER A 422 -15.57 22.18 -16.02
N ASP A 423 -15.82 20.87 -16.11
CA ASP A 423 -14.86 19.81 -16.48
C ASP A 423 -14.46 18.83 -15.36
N ILE A 424 -15.36 18.55 -14.39
CA ILE A 424 -15.36 17.28 -13.64
C ILE A 424 -16.77 16.68 -13.67
N ALA A 425 -17.21 16.26 -14.85
CA ALA A 425 -18.43 15.45 -15.03
C ALA A 425 -18.37 14.71 -16.37
N ALA A 426 -17.41 13.78 -16.53
CA ALA A 426 -17.39 12.83 -17.65
C ALA A 426 -16.50 11.62 -17.35
N ALA A 427 -16.73 10.92 -16.24
CA ALA A 427 -16.13 9.60 -16.01
C ALA A 427 -16.91 8.77 -14.97
N SER A 428 -18.24 8.67 -15.09
CA SER A 428 -19.02 7.59 -14.48
C SER A 428 -20.46 7.63 -14.99
N ASP A 429 -20.71 7.03 -16.15
CA ASP A 429 -22.08 6.68 -16.54
C ASP A 429 -22.06 5.47 -17.47
N ALA A 430 -22.23 4.28 -16.89
CA ALA A 430 -22.82 3.12 -17.55
C ALA A 430 -23.31 2.09 -16.51
N ALA A 431 -24.64 1.88 -16.51
CA ALA A 431 -25.43 0.75 -15.98
C ALA A 431 -25.63 0.68 -14.44
N THR A 432 -26.85 0.63 -13.87
CA THR A 432 -28.21 0.47 -14.40
C THR A 432 -29.23 0.88 -13.31
N ALA A 433 -30.42 1.33 -13.74
CA ALA A 433 -31.52 1.84 -12.93
C ALA A 433 -32.53 0.76 -12.45
N THR A 434 -33.52 1.24 -11.68
CA THR A 434 -34.77 0.65 -11.10
C THR A 434 -34.63 0.20 -9.63
N ASP A 435 -35.47 0.59 -8.67
CA ASP A 435 -36.82 1.16 -8.69
C ASP A 435 -37.11 1.98 -7.40
N SER A 436 -38.06 2.92 -7.47
CA SER A 436 -38.39 3.91 -6.44
C SER A 436 -39.52 3.46 -5.49
N ALA A 437 -39.50 3.89 -4.23
CA ALA A 437 -40.70 4.15 -3.45
C ALA A 437 -40.44 5.20 -2.34
N ALA A 438 -41.31 6.20 -2.30
CA ALA A 438 -41.22 7.42 -1.50
C ALA A 438 -41.76 7.27 -0.07
N ALA A 439 -41.25 8.08 0.87
CA ALA A 439 -42.02 8.61 2.01
C ALA A 439 -41.34 9.84 2.66
N SER A 440 -41.95 11.00 2.42
CA SER A 440 -42.24 12.12 3.33
C SER A 440 -41.31 12.46 4.51
N GLY A 441 -40.74 13.68 4.48
CA GLY A 441 -40.00 14.29 5.60
C GLY A 441 -40.87 14.76 6.78
N PRO A 442 -40.24 15.33 7.83
CA PRO A 442 -40.56 16.71 8.16
C PRO A 442 -39.38 17.60 8.66
N SER A 443 -39.58 18.89 8.39
CA SER A 443 -39.27 20.10 9.18
C SER A 443 -37.85 20.43 9.68
N VAL A 444 -37.40 21.59 9.17
CA VAL A 444 -36.44 22.56 9.68
C VAL A 444 -36.49 22.74 11.22
N GLY A 445 -35.33 22.61 11.87
CA GLY A 445 -35.13 22.97 13.27
C GLY A 445 -33.67 22.91 13.71
N GLU A 446 -33.12 24.09 14.00
CA GLU A 446 -32.00 24.40 14.91
C GLU A 446 -30.56 23.97 14.60
N THR A 447 -29.82 24.98 14.14
CA THR A 447 -28.40 25.31 14.35
C THR A 447 -27.64 24.39 15.33
N THR A 448 -26.81 23.51 14.78
CA THR A 448 -25.74 22.83 15.51
C THR A 448 -24.39 23.28 14.97
N THR A 449 -23.60 23.85 15.88
CA THR A 449 -22.18 24.15 15.74
C THR A 449 -21.41 22.93 15.25
N ALA A 450 -20.46 23.14 14.34
CA ALA A 450 -19.57 22.15 13.74
C ALA A 450 -19.19 21.03 14.73
N ALA A 451 -19.67 19.81 14.48
CA ALA A 451 -19.32 18.64 15.26
C ALA A 451 -17.81 18.40 15.12
N ALA A 452 -17.08 18.52 16.23
CA ALA A 452 -15.67 18.15 16.27
C ALA A 452 -15.54 16.66 15.94
N HIS A 453 -14.86 16.33 14.83
CA HIS A 453 -14.40 14.97 14.56
C HIS A 453 -13.55 14.54 15.77
N ALA A 454 -14.05 13.54 16.49
CA ALA A 454 -13.47 13.09 17.75
C ALA A 454 -13.11 11.62 17.68
N VAL A 455 -11.96 11.27 18.24
CA VAL A 455 -11.47 9.90 18.30
C VAL A 455 -12.27 9.18 19.40
N ARG A 456 -12.87 8.03 19.10
CA ARG A 456 -13.62 7.23 20.08
C ARG A 456 -12.74 6.09 20.59
N PRO A 457 -12.74 5.77 21.89
CA PRO A 457 -11.99 4.63 22.41
C PRO A 457 -12.38 3.33 21.70
N SER A 458 -11.41 2.44 21.51
CA SER A 458 -11.69 1.09 21.02
C SER A 458 -12.44 0.29 22.10
N PRO A 459 -13.47 -0.49 21.73
CA PRO A 459 -14.14 -1.41 22.66
C PRO A 459 -13.28 -2.64 23.00
N LEU A 460 -12.20 -2.87 22.25
CA LEU A 460 -11.25 -3.97 22.42
C LEU A 460 -9.88 -3.45 22.82
N SER A 461 -9.16 -4.20 23.66
CA SER A 461 -7.74 -3.96 23.88
C SER A 461 -6.92 -4.22 22.59
N ARG A 462 -5.74 -3.59 22.46
CA ARG A 462 -4.82 -3.79 21.32
C ARG A 462 -4.59 -5.27 21.05
N THR A 463 -4.28 -6.07 22.08
CA THR A 463 -3.98 -7.50 21.95
C THR A 463 -5.18 -8.29 21.42
N VAL A 464 -6.38 -8.03 21.93
CA VAL A 464 -7.60 -8.74 21.50
C VAL A 464 -7.95 -8.35 20.06
N LEU A 465 -7.84 -7.06 19.72
CA LEU A 465 -8.05 -6.58 18.36
C LEU A 465 -7.08 -7.24 17.36
N GLN A 466 -5.79 -7.30 17.71
CA GLN A 466 -4.76 -7.91 16.88
C GLN A 466 -4.96 -9.41 16.67
N ALA A 467 -5.43 -10.13 17.70
CA ALA A 467 -5.74 -11.55 17.60
C ALA A 467 -6.94 -11.80 16.68
N LEU A 468 -8.05 -11.09 16.90
CA LEU A 468 -9.27 -11.25 16.09
C LEU A 468 -9.07 -10.85 14.63
N THR A 469 -8.31 -9.79 14.36
CA THR A 469 -7.99 -9.38 12.99
C THR A 469 -7.04 -10.36 12.31
N TRP A 470 -6.06 -10.93 13.03
CA TRP A 470 -5.25 -12.02 12.49
C TRP A 470 -6.11 -13.24 12.12
N GLU A 471 -7.08 -13.58 12.96
CA GLU A 471 -7.96 -14.73 12.76
C GLU A 471 -8.98 -14.53 11.64
N HIS A 472 -9.61 -13.36 11.56
CA HIS A 472 -10.77 -13.15 10.68
C HIS A 472 -10.49 -12.24 9.47
N LEU A 473 -9.45 -11.42 9.51
CA LEU A 473 -8.96 -10.59 8.39
C LEU A 473 -7.63 -11.08 7.81
N GLY A 474 -7.13 -12.21 8.30
CA GLY A 474 -5.88 -12.83 7.89
C GLY A 474 -5.85 -13.36 6.45
N LEU A 475 -4.99 -14.35 6.23
CA LEU A 475 -4.78 -14.95 4.91
C LEU A 475 -6.02 -15.65 4.36
N GLU A 476 -6.83 -16.26 5.22
CA GLU A 476 -8.09 -16.92 4.85
C GLU A 476 -9.23 -16.30 5.66
N ARG A 477 -10.39 -16.13 5.02
CA ARG A 477 -11.53 -15.39 5.58
C ARG A 477 -12.83 -16.13 5.32
N THR A 478 -13.80 -15.91 6.20
CA THR A 478 -15.17 -16.40 6.05
C THR A 478 -16.16 -15.29 6.41
N ALA A 479 -17.37 -15.33 5.86
CA ALA A 479 -18.44 -14.41 6.23
C ALA A 479 -18.74 -14.48 7.73
N ALA A 480 -18.75 -15.69 8.30
CA ALA A 480 -18.98 -15.91 9.72
C ALA A 480 -17.93 -15.22 10.60
N GLY A 481 -16.63 -15.44 10.33
CA GLY A 481 -15.55 -14.79 11.09
C GLY A 481 -15.52 -13.27 10.91
N LEU A 482 -15.79 -12.77 9.70
CA LEU A 482 -15.91 -11.33 9.45
C LEU A 482 -17.07 -10.71 10.22
N THR A 483 -18.21 -11.41 10.30
CA THR A 483 -19.38 -10.97 11.07
C THR A 483 -19.08 -10.98 12.56
N GLU A 484 -18.42 -12.04 13.06
CA GLU A 484 -17.98 -12.11 14.46
C GLU A 484 -17.05 -10.94 14.82
N LEU A 485 -16.07 -10.62 13.96
CA LEU A 485 -15.21 -9.46 14.17
C LEU A 485 -16.01 -8.15 14.25
N LEU A 486 -16.97 -7.94 13.35
CA LEU A 486 -17.83 -6.76 13.35
C LEU A 486 -18.70 -6.68 14.62
N ASP A 487 -19.28 -7.79 15.04
CA ASP A 487 -20.07 -7.89 16.28
C ASP A 487 -19.21 -7.56 17.50
N ARG A 488 -17.98 -8.07 17.56
CA ARG A 488 -17.01 -7.78 18.64
C ARG A 488 -16.54 -6.33 18.65
N LEU A 489 -16.49 -5.68 17.49
CA LEU A 489 -16.22 -4.24 17.37
C LEU A 489 -17.45 -3.39 17.74
N GLY A 490 -18.66 -3.96 17.80
CA GLY A 490 -19.91 -3.29 18.22
C GLY A 490 -20.62 -2.51 17.10
N ALA A 491 -21.66 -1.74 17.44
CA ALA A 491 -22.39 -0.91 16.47
C ALA A 491 -21.48 0.15 15.82
N GLY A 492 -21.82 0.53 14.58
CA GLY A 492 -20.96 1.24 13.62
C GLY A 492 -20.54 2.66 14.04
N PRO A 493 -19.73 3.35 13.22
CA PRO A 493 -19.16 4.66 13.56
C PRO A 493 -20.22 5.75 13.80
N ASN A 494 -21.44 5.59 13.26
CA ASN A 494 -22.46 6.63 13.17
C ASN A 494 -23.92 6.22 13.51
N ASP A 495 -24.22 5.03 14.06
CA ASP A 495 -25.62 4.60 14.36
C ASP A 495 -25.88 4.25 15.84
N HIS A 496 -26.50 5.15 16.62
CA HIS A 496 -27.90 5.01 17.09
C HIS A 496 -28.39 6.20 17.96
N PRO A 497 -29.70 6.56 17.88
CA PRO A 497 -30.36 7.56 18.73
C PRO A 497 -30.60 6.99 20.13
N GLY A 498 -30.11 7.69 21.16
CA GLY A 498 -30.33 7.32 22.57
C GLY A 498 -29.07 7.35 23.45
N TRP A 499 -27.89 7.61 22.88
CA TRP A 499 -26.63 7.70 23.64
C TRP A 499 -26.02 9.10 23.50
N GLY A 500 -25.82 9.76 24.64
CA GLY A 500 -25.56 11.19 24.72
C GLY A 500 -24.19 11.61 24.15
N ALA A 501 -24.13 12.85 23.67
CA ALA A 501 -22.91 13.51 23.22
C ALA A 501 -21.91 13.71 24.38
N GLY A 502 -21.10 12.69 24.71
CA GLY A 502 -20.21 12.75 25.88
C GLY A 502 -18.94 11.90 25.83
N ASP A 503 -18.96 10.71 25.22
CA ASP A 503 -17.88 9.70 25.33
C ASP A 503 -16.83 9.76 24.20
N ASP A 504 -16.56 10.96 23.71
CA ASP A 504 -15.44 11.18 22.81
C ASP A 504 -14.13 11.23 23.62
N LEU A 505 -12.98 10.87 23.04
CA LEU A 505 -11.67 11.22 23.59
C LEU A 505 -11.52 12.75 23.53
N ARG A 506 -12.13 13.44 24.49
CA ARG A 506 -11.98 14.87 24.71
C ARG A 506 -10.72 15.05 25.55
N PRO A 507 -9.84 15.99 25.22
CA PRO A 507 -8.92 16.54 26.20
C PRO A 507 -9.79 17.16 27.31
N GLY A 508 -10.00 16.43 28.40
CA GLY A 508 -10.46 16.98 29.66
C GLY A 508 -9.25 17.39 30.49
N ASP A 509 -9.41 18.39 31.36
CA ASP A 509 -8.33 18.91 32.20
C ASP A 509 -7.70 17.86 33.15
N ASP A 510 -8.35 16.69 33.35
CA ASP A 510 -7.98 15.69 34.35
C ASP A 510 -7.44 14.35 33.80
N ALA A 511 -7.33 14.12 32.48
CA ALA A 511 -6.68 12.92 31.94
C ALA A 511 -6.07 13.13 30.53
N PRO A 512 -4.75 12.93 30.33
CA PRO A 512 -4.13 13.00 29.01
C PRO A 512 -4.67 11.90 28.09
N LEU A 513 -4.90 12.23 26.82
CA LEU A 513 -5.09 11.20 25.79
C LEU A 513 -3.77 10.46 25.58
N GLU A 514 -3.72 9.19 25.99
CA GLU A 514 -2.54 8.37 25.81
C GLU A 514 -2.40 7.97 24.34
N ARG A 515 -1.16 8.03 23.83
CA ARG A 515 -0.82 7.66 22.45
C ARG A 515 -1.37 6.27 22.10
N HIS A 516 -1.22 5.32 23.02
CA HIS A 516 -1.69 3.95 22.85
C HIS A 516 -3.20 3.86 22.58
N ASP A 517 -4.01 4.66 23.29
CA ASP A 517 -5.47 4.62 23.17
C ASP A 517 -5.92 5.19 21.83
N ILE A 518 -5.29 6.28 21.38
CA ILE A 518 -5.55 6.88 20.07
C ILE A 518 -5.18 5.90 18.94
N GLU A 519 -4.01 5.28 19.02
CA GLU A 519 -3.58 4.25 18.06
C GLU A 519 -4.58 3.07 18.07
N THR A 520 -5.15 2.71 19.23
CA THR A 520 -6.13 1.62 19.33
C THR A 520 -7.45 1.96 18.71
N ALA A 521 -7.95 3.16 18.96
CA ALA A 521 -9.13 3.69 18.30
C ALA A 521 -8.98 3.68 16.77
N ASN A 522 -7.83 4.14 16.26
CA ASN A 522 -7.54 4.18 14.84
C ASN A 522 -7.54 2.77 14.23
N LEU A 523 -6.83 1.83 14.85
CA LEU A 523 -6.80 0.44 14.38
C LEU A 523 -8.18 -0.23 14.43
N ALA A 524 -9.00 0.04 15.46
CA ALA A 524 -10.35 -0.52 15.55
C ALA A 524 -11.28 0.02 14.45
N LEU A 525 -11.18 1.31 14.13
CA LEU A 525 -11.90 1.91 13.00
C LEU A 525 -11.49 1.26 11.67
N ILE A 526 -10.19 1.09 11.46
CA ILE A 526 -9.65 0.46 10.25
C ILE A 526 -10.08 -1.02 10.16
N ALA A 527 -10.02 -1.78 11.27
CA ALA A 527 -10.50 -3.17 11.31
C ALA A 527 -11.95 -3.28 10.84
N ARG A 528 -12.81 -2.40 11.34
CA ARG A 528 -14.23 -2.38 10.97
C ARG A 528 -14.39 -2.15 9.47
N THR A 529 -13.82 -1.06 8.94
CA THR A 529 -13.97 -0.73 7.53
C THR A 529 -13.38 -1.83 6.65
N MET A 530 -12.24 -2.40 7.03
CA MET A 530 -11.63 -3.53 6.33
C MET A 530 -12.53 -4.78 6.34
N ALA A 531 -13.16 -5.10 7.47
CA ALA A 531 -14.09 -6.23 7.59
C ALA A 531 -15.38 -6.03 6.79
N GLU A 532 -15.94 -4.82 6.77
CA GLU A 532 -17.10 -4.47 5.94
C GLU A 532 -16.79 -4.65 4.46
N ARG A 533 -15.63 -4.18 3.98
CA ARG A 533 -15.20 -4.37 2.59
C ARG A 533 -14.92 -5.84 2.26
N ALA A 534 -14.26 -6.56 3.16
CA ALA A 534 -13.99 -7.97 2.98
C ALA A 534 -15.28 -8.82 2.97
N LEU A 535 -16.30 -8.44 3.73
CA LEU A 535 -17.59 -9.13 3.76
C LEU A 535 -18.39 -8.85 2.49
N ALA A 536 -18.35 -7.61 2.01
CA ALA A 536 -19.00 -7.18 0.77
C ALA A 536 -18.40 -7.85 -0.49
N ARG A 537 -17.18 -8.38 -0.41
CA ARG A 537 -16.53 -9.16 -1.46
C ARG A 537 -16.66 -10.68 -1.20
N PRO A 538 -17.62 -11.37 -1.84
CA PRO A 538 -17.75 -12.81 -1.68
C PRO A 538 -16.69 -13.61 -2.44
N GLU A 539 -16.11 -13.08 -3.52
CA GLU A 539 -15.14 -13.80 -4.34
C GLU A 539 -13.70 -13.74 -3.80
N SER A 540 -12.92 -14.79 -4.04
CA SER A 540 -11.46 -14.76 -3.81
C SER A 540 -10.74 -14.11 -4.99
N VAL A 541 -9.81 -13.20 -4.71
CA VAL A 541 -8.95 -12.57 -5.72
C VAL A 541 -7.67 -12.04 -5.07
N GLY A 542 -6.52 -12.31 -5.70
CA GLY A 542 -5.21 -11.84 -5.22
C GLY A 542 -4.92 -12.25 -3.77
N ALA A 543 -4.75 -11.26 -2.88
CA ALA A 543 -4.50 -11.49 -1.45
C ALA A 543 -5.79 -11.65 -0.60
N HIS A 544 -6.97 -11.51 -1.20
CA HIS A 544 -8.25 -11.74 -0.52
C HIS A 544 -8.74 -13.16 -0.81
N VAL A 545 -8.77 -14.01 0.21
CA VAL A 545 -9.18 -15.42 0.08
C VAL A 545 -10.40 -15.70 0.95
N ARG A 546 -11.51 -16.04 0.30
CA ARG A 546 -12.78 -16.48 0.91
C ARG A 546 -12.92 -17.99 0.80
N THR A 547 -12.85 -18.69 1.92
CA THR A 547 -12.93 -20.17 1.95
C THR A 547 -14.35 -20.71 1.99
N ASP A 548 -15.32 -19.84 2.26
CA ASP A 548 -16.77 -20.12 2.32
C ASP A 548 -17.51 -19.74 1.03
N ALA A 549 -16.81 -19.18 0.05
CA ALA A 549 -17.38 -18.82 -1.24
C ALA A 549 -17.35 -20.02 -2.20
N PRO A 550 -18.35 -20.17 -3.09
CA PRO A 550 -18.29 -21.19 -4.14
C PRO A 550 -17.04 -20.93 -4.98
N HIS A 551 -16.16 -21.94 -5.05
CA HIS A 551 -14.91 -21.88 -5.79
C HIS A 551 -15.19 -21.51 -7.26
N ARG A 552 -14.92 -20.26 -7.63
CA ARG A 552 -14.75 -19.92 -9.04
C ARG A 552 -13.33 -20.35 -9.42
N PRO A 553 -13.14 -21.26 -10.38
CA PRO A 553 -11.81 -21.50 -10.92
C PRO A 553 -11.25 -20.17 -11.41
N ASP A 554 -9.96 -19.91 -11.12
CA ASP A 554 -9.26 -18.69 -11.52
C ASP A 554 -9.68 -18.26 -12.93
N ALA A 555 -10.14 -17.03 -13.06
CA ALA A 555 -10.37 -16.39 -14.35
C ALA A 555 -9.02 -16.06 -15.03
N THR A 556 -8.19 -17.08 -15.24
CA THR A 556 -6.98 -17.03 -16.04
C THR A 556 -6.93 -18.28 -16.91
N ARG A 557 -7.82 -18.35 -17.93
CA ARG A 557 -7.55 -19.07 -19.20
C ARG A 557 -8.68 -19.15 -20.23
N ALA A 558 -9.92 -18.71 -19.96
CA ALA A 558 -11.03 -19.02 -20.87
C ALA A 558 -11.54 -17.87 -21.77
N GLU A 559 -11.19 -16.60 -21.53
CA GLU A 559 -11.77 -15.47 -22.30
C GLU A 559 -10.78 -14.74 -23.23
N ALA A 560 -9.56 -15.27 -23.40
CA ALA A 560 -8.58 -14.73 -24.34
C ALA A 560 -8.54 -15.46 -25.71
N ASP A 561 -9.40 -16.46 -25.95
CA ASP A 561 -9.36 -17.28 -27.18
C ASP A 561 -10.69 -17.35 -27.96
N THR A 562 -11.48 -16.27 -27.95
CA THR A 562 -12.67 -16.17 -28.82
C THR A 562 -12.83 -14.84 -29.57
N SER A 563 -11.72 -14.17 -29.91
CA SER A 563 -11.75 -12.99 -30.80
C SER A 563 -10.78 -13.06 -31.99
N ALA A 564 -10.47 -14.27 -32.47
CA ALA A 564 -9.83 -14.46 -33.77
C ALA A 564 -10.73 -15.28 -34.70
N GLY A 565 -11.39 -14.59 -35.63
CA GLY A 565 -12.09 -15.27 -36.73
C GLY A 565 -13.28 -14.50 -37.27
N THR A 566 -13.06 -13.32 -37.86
CA THR A 566 -14.03 -12.78 -38.82
C THR A 566 -13.99 -13.66 -40.08
N PRO A 567 -15.07 -14.39 -40.44
CA PRO A 567 -15.06 -15.19 -41.66
C PRO A 567 -15.33 -14.24 -42.84
N VAL A 568 -14.33 -14.11 -43.71
CA VAL A 568 -14.50 -13.49 -45.03
C VAL A 568 -15.49 -14.36 -45.82
N THR A 569 -16.58 -13.73 -46.23
CA THR A 569 -17.64 -14.32 -47.04
C THR A 569 -17.18 -14.51 -48.48
N THR A 570 -17.02 -15.75 -48.92
CA THR A 570 -16.95 -16.09 -50.35
C THR A 570 -18.14 -16.95 -50.75
N ARG A 571 -18.81 -16.51 -51.82
CA ARG A 571 -20.07 -17.03 -52.38
C ARG A 571 -20.01 -18.52 -52.80
N PRO A 572 -21.17 -19.21 -52.87
CA PRO A 572 -21.25 -20.61 -53.29
C PRO A 572 -21.39 -20.76 -54.81
N GLY A 573 -20.70 -21.75 -55.37
CA GLY A 573 -20.93 -22.21 -56.73
C GLY A 573 -20.19 -23.50 -57.05
N GLY A 574 -20.94 -24.58 -57.26
CA GLY A 574 -20.52 -25.67 -58.15
C GLY A 574 -20.00 -26.97 -57.53
N ARG A 575 -20.94 -27.87 -57.17
CA ARG A 575 -21.07 -29.26 -57.68
C ARG A 575 -19.76 -30.01 -58.10
N THR A 576 -19.48 -31.18 -57.50
CA THR A 576 -19.70 -32.55 -58.05
C THR A 576 -18.73 -33.62 -57.47
N THR A 577 -19.30 -34.78 -57.09
CA THR A 577 -18.76 -36.18 -56.97
C THR A 577 -17.59 -36.48 -56.02
N LEU A 578 -17.71 -37.38 -55.02
CA LEU A 578 -18.02 -38.84 -54.98
C LEU A 578 -16.81 -39.78 -55.23
N PHE A 579 -16.46 -40.47 -54.13
CA PHE A 579 -15.84 -41.79 -53.94
C PHE A 579 -14.34 -41.94 -53.56
N PRO A 580 -14.02 -42.90 -52.65
CA PRO A 580 -12.74 -43.11 -51.99
C PRO A 580 -11.95 -44.31 -52.56
N HIS A 581 -10.65 -44.44 -52.25
CA HIS A 581 -9.86 -45.69 -52.23
C HIS A 581 -8.51 -45.39 -51.52
N THR A 582 -8.27 -45.91 -50.30
CA THR A 582 -7.54 -47.16 -49.93
C THR A 582 -6.02 -47.17 -50.24
N GLU A 583 -5.24 -47.32 -49.15
CA GLU A 583 -3.90 -47.97 -48.98
C GLU A 583 -2.75 -47.44 -49.86
N GLU A 584 -1.48 -47.39 -49.45
CA GLU A 584 -0.68 -48.37 -48.72
C GLU A 584 0.65 -47.69 -48.27
N ALA A 585 1.31 -48.29 -47.29
CA ALA A 585 2.60 -47.87 -46.75
C ALA A 585 3.79 -48.15 -47.70
N ALA A 586 4.84 -47.34 -47.62
CA ALA A 586 6.23 -47.82 -47.81
C ALA A 586 7.25 -46.83 -47.21
N SER A 587 8.11 -47.42 -46.38
CA SER A 587 9.35 -46.92 -45.81
C SER A 587 10.36 -46.41 -46.86
N CYS A 588 11.06 -45.34 -46.51
CA CYS A 588 12.51 -45.23 -46.66
C CYS A 588 13.08 -44.35 -45.54
#